data_AF-A0A1W9U9D5-F1
#
_entry.id   AF-A0A1W9U9D5-F1
#
_cell.length_a   1.000
_cell.length_b   1.000
_cell.length_c   1.000
_cell.angle_alpha   90.00
_cell.angle_beta   90.00
_cell.angle_gamma   90.00
#
_symmetry.space_group_name_H-M   'P 1'
#
loop_
_entity.id
_entity.type
_entity.pdbx_description
1 polymer ?
#
loop_
_entity_poly.entity_id
_entity_poly.type
_entity_poly.pdbx_seq_one_letter_code
_entity_poly.pdbx_strand_id
1 'polypeptide(L)'
;MRCKFARNTYKRWMKDNRSRFKYDPYTIKLPKTYKNKYHYFVLRFAGIVDEVVCLMRDEGAEIWVVNRALNFNDDDYFWDILMEFELIPKKTDDGLYYCELCSFYHDQEGVTDSTYYLTLEALWEDHVLEELLRWVNSLNHKTWIGFYENGADLRNEPEAEVEAKTRKNYHTCIPVVKNMRDSA
;
A
#
# COMPACT_ATOMS: atom_id res chain seq x y z
N MET A 1 9.91 19.30 3.01
CA MET A 1 10.01 19.19 1.53
C MET A 1 8.82 18.33 1.08
N ARG A 2 8.06 18.69 0.03
CA ARG A 2 6.86 17.93 -0.37
C ARG A 2 7.30 16.65 -1.11
N CYS A 3 6.57 15.52 -0.99
CA CYS A 3 6.73 14.27 -1.77
C CYS A 3 6.50 14.46 -3.28
N LYS A 4 7.32 15.33 -3.87
CA LYS A 4 7.17 15.81 -5.24
C LYS A 4 7.62 14.73 -6.21
N PHE A 5 8.65 13.97 -5.86
CA PHE A 5 9.15 12.88 -6.69
C PHE A 5 8.08 11.80 -6.86
N ALA A 6 7.64 11.17 -5.76
CA ALA A 6 6.63 10.12 -5.79
C ALA A 6 5.34 10.57 -6.49
N ARG A 7 4.87 11.79 -6.18
CA ARG A 7 3.66 12.32 -6.82
C ARG A 7 3.81 12.53 -8.32
N ASN A 8 4.98 12.98 -8.78
CA ASN A 8 5.23 13.21 -10.20
C ASN A 8 5.44 11.91 -10.96
N THR A 9 6.17 10.96 -10.37
CA THR A 9 6.35 9.61 -10.91
C THR A 9 5.01 8.89 -11.00
N TYR A 10 4.25 8.80 -9.91
CA TYR A 10 2.90 8.23 -9.91
C TYR A 10 2.01 8.85 -10.99
N LYS A 11 1.94 10.19 -11.08
CA LYS A 11 1.11 10.87 -12.06
C LYS A 11 1.52 10.58 -13.51
N ARG A 12 2.80 10.39 -13.79
CA ARG A 12 3.28 10.06 -15.14
C ARG A 12 2.94 8.61 -15.46
N TRP A 13 3.35 7.69 -14.60
CA TRP A 13 3.10 6.27 -14.77
C TRP A 13 1.61 5.95 -14.92
N MET A 14 0.74 6.60 -14.14
CA MET A 14 -0.71 6.41 -14.23
C MET A 14 -1.33 6.81 -15.57
N LYS A 15 -0.67 7.65 -16.39
CA LYS A 15 -1.22 8.00 -17.73
C LYS A 15 -1.37 6.78 -18.62
N ASP A 16 -0.40 5.87 -18.54
CA ASP A 16 -0.31 4.72 -19.43
C ASP A 16 -0.77 3.41 -18.73
N ASN A 17 -0.78 3.40 -17.40
CA ASN A 17 -0.99 2.18 -16.62
C ASN A 17 -2.31 2.11 -15.86
N ARG A 18 -3.13 3.18 -15.85
CA ARG A 18 -4.38 3.21 -15.07
C ARG A 18 -5.31 2.04 -15.37
N SER A 19 -5.46 1.66 -16.64
CA SER A 19 -6.33 0.57 -17.07
C SER A 19 -5.90 -0.81 -16.58
N ARG A 20 -4.69 -0.95 -16.03
CA ARG A 20 -4.17 -2.20 -15.49
C ARG A 20 -4.73 -2.51 -14.09
N PHE A 21 -5.23 -1.50 -13.38
CA PHE A 21 -5.82 -1.69 -12.07
C PHE A 21 -7.21 -2.32 -12.17
N LYS A 22 -7.40 -3.40 -11.42
CA LYS A 22 -8.72 -4.00 -11.18
C LYS A 22 -9.61 -3.06 -10.35
N TYR A 23 -9.02 -2.36 -9.37
CA TYR A 23 -9.67 -1.38 -8.53
C TYR A 23 -8.99 -0.02 -8.69
N ASP A 24 -9.73 0.91 -9.28
CA ASP A 24 -9.18 2.14 -9.85
C ASP A 24 -8.68 3.09 -8.74
N PRO A 25 -7.38 3.45 -8.68
CA PRO A 25 -6.86 4.29 -7.60
C PRO A 25 -7.22 5.77 -7.80
N TYR A 26 -7.54 6.46 -6.71
CA TYR A 26 -7.79 7.90 -6.70
C TYR A 26 -7.18 8.57 -5.48
N THR A 27 -6.60 9.76 -5.69
CA THR A 27 -5.99 10.55 -4.61
C THR A 27 -7.05 11.26 -3.79
N ILE A 28 -6.96 11.17 -2.47
CA ILE A 28 -7.83 11.93 -1.56
C ILE A 28 -7.18 13.24 -1.13
N LYS A 29 -8.01 14.26 -0.84
CA LYS A 29 -7.53 15.54 -0.33
C LYS A 29 -7.36 15.47 1.19
N LEU A 30 -6.10 15.46 1.64
CA LEU A 30 -5.80 15.60 3.07
C LEU A 30 -6.08 17.03 3.59
N PRO A 31 -6.45 17.17 4.88
CA PRO A 31 -6.48 18.45 5.57
C PRO A 31 -5.15 19.21 5.46
N LYS A 32 -5.20 20.56 5.48
CA LYS A 32 -4.00 21.40 5.31
C LYS A 32 -2.95 21.16 6.41
N THR A 33 -3.39 20.88 7.63
CA THR A 33 -2.54 20.57 8.79
C THR A 33 -1.63 19.36 8.51
N TYR A 34 -2.16 18.31 7.90
CA TYR A 34 -1.42 17.09 7.61
C TYR A 34 -0.51 17.21 6.39
N LYS A 35 -0.92 17.98 5.37
CA LYS A 35 -0.07 18.23 4.18
C LYS A 35 1.28 18.88 4.50
N ASN A 36 1.35 19.63 5.60
CA ASN A 36 2.57 20.31 6.01
C ASN A 36 3.37 19.49 7.01
N LYS A 37 2.70 18.68 7.85
CA LYS A 37 3.32 17.82 8.87
C LYS A 37 3.91 16.54 8.28
N TYR A 38 3.24 15.95 7.29
CA TYR A 38 3.63 14.66 6.72
C TYR A 38 3.97 14.76 5.24
N HIS A 39 4.99 14.01 4.83
CA HIS A 39 5.55 14.04 3.46
C HIS A 39 4.98 12.89 2.61
N TYR A 40 3.66 12.71 2.63
CA TYR A 40 2.98 11.70 1.81
C TYR A 40 1.73 12.25 1.10
N PHE A 41 1.21 11.48 0.14
CA PHE A 41 -0.17 11.60 -0.34
C PHE A 41 -0.89 10.27 -0.19
N VAL A 42 -2.22 10.30 -0.14
CA VAL A 42 -3.02 9.12 0.14
C VAL A 42 -3.88 8.78 -1.07
N LEU A 43 -3.90 7.49 -1.39
CA LEU A 43 -4.77 6.87 -2.38
C LEU A 43 -5.84 6.04 -1.69
N ARG A 44 -7.00 5.98 -2.33
CA ARG A 44 -8.03 4.97 -2.13
C ARG A 44 -8.29 4.27 -3.46
N PHE A 45 -9.00 3.15 -3.42
CA PHE A 45 -9.29 2.34 -4.60
C PHE A 45 -10.80 2.16 -4.76
N ALA A 46 -11.30 2.37 -5.97
CA ALA A 46 -12.71 2.18 -6.28
C ALA A 46 -13.10 0.71 -6.09
N GLY A 47 -14.09 0.44 -5.23
CA GLY A 47 -14.53 -0.92 -4.90
C GLY A 47 -13.80 -1.58 -3.73
N ILE A 48 -12.80 -0.93 -3.12
CA ILE A 48 -12.19 -1.38 -1.86
C ILE A 48 -12.81 -0.59 -0.68
N VAL A 49 -12.92 -1.22 0.48
CA VAL A 49 -13.36 -0.59 1.75
C VAL A 49 -12.57 0.66 2.09
N ASP A 50 -13.24 1.61 2.74
CA ASP A 50 -12.70 2.96 3.02
C ASP A 50 -11.62 2.96 4.10
N GLU A 51 -11.62 1.90 4.91
CA GLU A 51 -10.66 1.54 5.93
C GLU A 51 -9.30 1.14 5.34
N VAL A 52 -9.21 0.83 4.04
CA VAL A 52 -7.94 0.52 3.38
C VAL A 52 -7.47 1.71 2.57
N VAL A 53 -6.29 2.21 2.91
CA VAL A 53 -5.68 3.34 2.21
C VAL A 53 -4.24 3.03 1.85
N CYS A 54 -3.76 3.65 0.79
CA CYS A 54 -2.36 3.55 0.41
C CYS A 54 -1.67 4.90 0.62
N LEU A 55 -0.65 4.93 1.47
CA LEU A 55 0.19 6.11 1.68
C LEU A 55 1.40 6.03 0.76
N MET A 56 1.63 7.11 0.02
CA MET A 56 2.71 7.20 -0.95
C MET A 56 3.71 8.29 -0.54
N ARG A 57 4.99 7.92 -0.43
CA ARG A 57 6.13 8.78 -0.09
C ARG A 57 7.29 8.58 -1.07
N ASP A 58 8.32 9.42 -0.99
CA ASP A 58 9.46 9.32 -1.91
C ASP A 58 10.25 8.01 -1.66
N GLU A 59 10.18 7.48 -0.44
CA GLU A 59 10.79 6.24 0.04
C GLU A 59 9.90 4.99 -0.15
N GLY A 60 8.79 5.09 -0.88
CA GLY A 60 7.94 3.94 -1.19
C GLY A 60 6.46 4.15 -0.87
N ALA A 61 5.78 3.06 -0.54
CA ALA A 61 4.36 3.08 -0.23
C ALA A 61 3.98 2.08 0.86
N GLU A 62 2.86 2.32 1.53
CA GLU A 62 2.32 1.41 2.54
C GLU A 62 0.81 1.29 2.37
N ILE A 63 0.26 0.10 2.62
CA ILE A 63 -1.17 -0.14 2.74
C ILE A 63 -1.52 -0.11 4.22
N TRP A 64 -2.27 0.90 4.63
CA TRP A 64 -2.74 1.02 6.00
C TRP A 64 -4.20 0.60 6.13
N VAL A 65 -4.51 0.04 7.30
CA VAL A 65 -5.86 -0.04 7.82
C VAL A 65 -6.08 1.14 8.75
N VAL A 66 -7.16 1.87 8.51
CA VAL A 66 -7.55 3.05 9.27
C VAL A 66 -8.94 2.87 9.86
N ASN A 67 -9.21 3.55 10.98
CA ASN A 67 -10.54 3.60 11.57
C ASN A 67 -11.53 4.32 10.62
N ARG A 68 -12.82 3.99 10.71
CA ARG A 68 -13.93 4.26 9.75
C ARG A 68 -14.17 5.72 9.34
N ALA A 69 -13.43 6.66 9.89
CA ALA A 69 -13.29 7.97 9.31
C ALA A 69 -11.80 8.26 9.20
N LEU A 70 -11.34 8.63 8.00
CA LEU A 70 -10.05 9.33 7.81
C LEU A 70 -10.11 10.73 8.43
N ASN A 71 -10.52 10.80 9.70
CA ASN A 71 -10.35 11.96 10.54
C ASN A 71 -8.90 11.92 11.03
N PHE A 72 -8.01 12.36 10.16
CA PHE A 72 -6.64 12.72 10.48
C PHE A 72 -6.60 13.91 11.47
N ASN A 73 -7.47 14.03 12.45
CA ASN A 73 -7.26 14.90 13.62
C ASN A 73 -7.34 14.08 14.91
N ASP A 74 -7.70 12.80 14.80
CA ASP A 74 -7.71 11.85 15.87
C ASP A 74 -6.36 11.12 15.87
N ASP A 75 -5.76 10.89 17.03
CA ASP A 75 -4.52 10.13 17.13
C ASP A 75 -4.77 8.61 16.90
N ASP A 76 -6.05 8.20 16.91
CA ASP A 76 -6.51 6.81 16.82
C ASP A 76 -7.01 6.40 15.41
N TYR A 77 -6.55 7.11 14.38
CA TYR A 77 -6.99 6.84 13.00
C TYR A 77 -6.26 5.67 12.34
N PHE A 78 -5.06 5.31 12.81
CA PHE A 78 -4.25 4.23 12.28
C PHE A 78 -4.43 2.96 13.12
N TRP A 79 -4.72 1.85 12.45
CA TRP A 79 -4.88 0.55 13.11
C TRP A 79 -3.66 -0.34 12.88
N ASP A 80 -3.30 -0.59 11.61
CA ASP A 80 -2.17 -1.45 11.25
C ASP A 80 -1.69 -1.21 9.81
N ILE A 81 -0.58 -1.83 9.44
CA ILE A 81 -0.02 -1.89 8.08
C ILE A 81 -0.24 -3.31 7.54
N LEU A 82 -0.92 -3.41 6.39
CA LEU A 82 -1.14 -4.70 5.71
C LEU A 82 -0.01 -5.07 4.74
N MET A 83 0.68 -4.07 4.21
CA MET A 83 1.72 -4.25 3.21
C MET A 83 2.62 -3.03 3.14
N GLU A 84 3.91 -3.28 2.91
CA GLU A 84 4.94 -2.26 2.76
C GLU A 84 5.68 -2.47 1.44
N PHE A 85 5.83 -1.40 0.69
CA PHE A 85 6.61 -1.33 -0.55
C PHE A 85 7.79 -0.38 -0.31
N GLU A 86 8.58 -0.69 0.72
CA GLU A 86 9.68 0.15 1.17
C GLU A 86 10.81 0.18 0.14
N LEU A 87 11.30 1.37 -0.17
CA LEU A 87 12.40 1.59 -1.08
C LEU A 87 13.51 2.38 -0.39
N ILE A 88 14.70 1.78 -0.32
CA ILE A 88 15.94 2.48 0.04
C ILE A 88 16.79 2.61 -1.21
N PRO A 89 16.65 3.70 -1.99
CA PRO A 89 17.34 3.84 -3.25
C PRO A 89 18.83 4.11 -3.02
N LYS A 90 19.68 3.35 -3.70
CA LYS A 90 21.12 3.56 -3.79
C LYS A 90 21.53 3.73 -5.24
N LYS A 91 22.71 4.31 -5.42
CA LYS A 91 23.32 4.52 -6.73
C LYS A 91 24.71 3.90 -6.71
N THR A 92 25.01 3.09 -7.71
CA THR A 92 26.33 2.50 -7.92
C THR A 92 27.30 3.51 -8.53
N ASP A 93 28.59 3.19 -8.55
CA ASP A 93 29.64 4.06 -9.10
C ASP A 93 29.51 4.29 -10.61
N ASP A 94 28.97 3.31 -11.35
CA ASP A 94 28.63 3.42 -12.78
C ASP A 94 27.29 4.14 -13.03
N GLY A 95 26.61 4.54 -11.96
CA GLY A 95 25.45 5.41 -12.00
C GLY A 95 24.10 4.72 -12.15
N LEU A 96 24.05 3.39 -12.02
CA LEU A 96 22.81 2.62 -11.94
C LEU A 96 22.16 2.76 -10.56
N TYR A 97 20.85 2.56 -10.49
CA TYR A 97 20.05 2.63 -9.27
C TYR A 97 19.59 1.24 -8.84
N TYR A 98 19.54 1.00 -7.53
CA TYR A 98 19.00 -0.25 -6.96
C TYR A 98 18.37 0.01 -5.58
N CYS A 99 17.61 -0.95 -5.07
CA CYS A 99 17.09 -0.92 -3.71
C CYS A 99 18.04 -1.67 -2.76
N GLU A 100 18.54 -0.99 -1.72
CA GLU A 100 19.42 -1.60 -0.71
C GLU A 100 18.74 -2.73 0.05
N LEU A 101 17.44 -2.59 0.35
CA LEU A 101 16.67 -3.63 1.04
C LEU A 101 16.60 -4.90 0.19
N CYS A 102 16.28 -4.80 -1.10
CA CYS A 102 16.23 -5.96 -1.98
C CYS A 102 17.58 -6.66 -2.08
N SER A 103 18.66 -5.88 -2.27
CA SER A 103 20.02 -6.44 -2.31
C SER A 103 20.33 -7.19 -1.02
N PHE A 104 20.00 -6.62 0.14
CA PHE A 104 20.23 -7.25 1.43
C PHE A 104 19.45 -8.58 1.60
N TYR A 105 18.18 -8.63 1.20
CA TYR A 105 17.37 -9.85 1.29
C TYR A 105 17.81 -10.91 0.27
N HIS A 106 18.15 -10.51 -0.95
CA HIS A 106 18.67 -11.41 -1.97
C HIS A 106 19.96 -12.09 -1.51
N ASP A 107 20.86 -11.35 -0.87
CA ASP A 107 22.10 -11.92 -0.31
C ASP A 107 21.81 -12.98 0.77
N GLN A 108 20.78 -12.78 1.60
CA GLN A 108 20.36 -13.75 2.62
C GLN A 108 19.74 -15.01 2.03
N GLU A 109 19.00 -14.87 0.93
CA GLU A 109 18.33 -15.98 0.23
C GLU A 109 19.25 -16.70 -0.77
N GLY A 110 20.49 -16.22 -0.95
CA GLY A 110 21.43 -16.76 -1.94
C GLY A 110 21.05 -16.42 -3.38
N VAL A 111 20.22 -15.40 -3.58
CA VAL A 111 19.85 -14.88 -4.90
C VAL A 111 20.95 -13.92 -5.36
N THR A 112 21.64 -14.28 -6.45
CA THR A 112 22.80 -13.50 -6.93
C THR A 112 22.43 -12.38 -7.90
N ASP A 113 21.21 -12.38 -8.43
CA ASP A 113 20.78 -11.37 -9.39
C ASP A 113 20.11 -10.18 -8.68
N SER A 114 20.90 -9.14 -8.45
CA SER A 114 20.38 -7.81 -8.11
C SER A 114 19.86 -7.12 -9.37
N THR A 115 18.65 -6.57 -9.28
CA THR A 115 18.09 -5.77 -10.38
C THR A 115 18.57 -4.33 -10.28
N TYR A 116 19.17 -3.83 -11.36
CA TYR A 116 19.68 -2.47 -11.48
C TYR A 116 18.90 -1.68 -12.53
N TYR A 117 18.73 -0.39 -12.28
CA TYR A 117 17.89 0.51 -13.09
C TYR A 117 18.68 1.72 -13.59
N LEU A 118 18.38 2.18 -14.80
CA LEU A 118 19.05 3.36 -15.37
C LEU A 118 18.64 4.68 -14.70
N THR A 119 17.47 4.72 -14.05
CA THR A 119 16.95 5.91 -13.38
C THR A 119 16.28 5.55 -12.06
N LEU A 120 16.28 6.49 -11.12
CA LEU A 120 15.53 6.36 -9.87
C LEU A 120 14.02 6.21 -10.12
N GLU A 121 13.51 6.83 -11.19
CA GLU A 121 12.11 6.69 -11.60
C GLU A 121 11.78 5.26 -11.98
N ALA A 122 12.58 4.63 -12.84
CA ALA A 122 12.37 3.24 -13.24
C ALA A 122 12.44 2.28 -12.04
N LEU A 123 13.39 2.50 -11.12
CA LEU A 123 13.47 1.74 -9.87
C LEU A 123 12.18 1.89 -9.05
N TRP A 124 11.69 3.12 -8.88
CA TRP A 124 10.51 3.38 -8.07
C TRP A 124 9.22 2.86 -8.73
N GLU A 125 9.11 2.96 -10.06
CA GLU A 125 7.98 2.41 -10.81
C GLU A 125 7.89 0.89 -10.65
N ASP A 126 9.00 0.16 -10.84
CA ASP A 126 9.01 -1.29 -10.68
C ASP A 126 8.81 -1.71 -9.22
N HIS A 127 9.61 -1.16 -8.30
CA HIS A 127 9.61 -1.60 -6.91
C HIS A 127 8.34 -1.20 -6.14
N VAL A 128 7.73 -0.06 -6.48
CA VAL A 128 6.60 0.48 -5.71
C VAL A 128 5.30 0.37 -6.49
N LEU A 129 5.25 0.82 -7.75
CA LEU A 129 3.97 0.90 -8.49
C LEU A 129 3.55 -0.46 -9.07
N GLU A 130 4.49 -1.24 -9.60
CA GLU A 130 4.18 -2.59 -10.10
C GLU A 130 3.79 -3.52 -8.95
N GLU A 131 4.48 -3.45 -7.80
CA GLU A 131 4.11 -4.23 -6.61
C GLU A 131 2.77 -3.79 -6.02
N LEU A 132 2.50 -2.48 -5.95
CA LEU A 132 1.18 -1.97 -5.58
C LEU A 132 0.09 -2.49 -6.52
N LEU A 133 0.33 -2.45 -7.83
CA LEU A 133 -0.59 -2.96 -8.84
C LEU A 133 -0.86 -4.46 -8.66
N ARG A 134 0.19 -5.27 -8.46
CA ARG A 134 0.08 -6.72 -8.19
C ARG A 134 -0.76 -6.97 -6.96
N TRP A 135 -0.48 -6.26 -5.87
CA TRP A 135 -1.22 -6.38 -4.61
C TRP A 135 -2.70 -6.04 -4.82
N VAL A 136 -3.02 -4.87 -5.38
CA VAL A 136 -4.42 -4.46 -5.63
C VAL A 136 -5.16 -5.46 -6.51
N ASN A 137 -4.51 -5.99 -7.55
CA ASN A 137 -5.12 -6.92 -8.49
C ASN A 137 -5.34 -8.31 -7.89
N SER A 138 -4.57 -8.71 -6.88
CA SER A 138 -4.74 -9.97 -6.16
C SER A 138 -6.03 -10.02 -5.33
N LEU A 139 -6.53 -8.84 -4.91
CA LEU A 139 -7.71 -8.74 -4.05
C LEU A 139 -8.98 -9.20 -4.76
N ASN A 140 -9.81 -9.96 -4.06
CA ASN A 140 -11.03 -10.53 -4.60
C ASN A 140 -12.14 -10.59 -3.53
N HIS A 141 -13.33 -11.07 -3.92
CA HIS A 141 -14.49 -11.12 -3.03
C HIS A 141 -14.31 -12.05 -1.82
N LYS A 142 -13.30 -12.93 -1.85
CA LYS A 142 -12.93 -13.77 -0.71
C LYS A 142 -11.88 -13.13 0.18
N THR A 143 -11.35 -11.96 -0.16
CA THR A 143 -10.36 -11.27 0.65
C THR A 143 -11.04 -10.47 1.75
N TRP A 144 -10.65 -10.74 2.99
CA TRP A 144 -11.17 -10.10 4.21
C TRP A 144 -10.02 -9.51 5.03
N ILE A 145 -10.34 -8.52 5.85
CA ILE A 145 -9.45 -8.02 6.90
C ILE A 145 -10.00 -8.49 8.24
N GLY A 146 -9.18 -9.19 9.01
CA GLY A 146 -9.43 -9.47 10.43
C GLY A 146 -8.87 -8.33 11.29
N PHE A 147 -9.65 -7.88 12.26
CA PHE A 147 -9.23 -6.88 13.25
C PHE A 147 -9.05 -7.54 14.62
N TYR A 148 -7.93 -7.24 15.26
CA TYR A 148 -7.52 -7.76 16.55
C TYR A 148 -7.10 -6.62 17.47
N GLU A 149 -7.05 -6.90 18.77
CA GLU A 149 -6.61 -5.93 19.79
C GLU A 149 -5.26 -5.29 19.48
N ASN A 150 -4.36 -6.03 18.81
CA ASN A 150 -2.99 -5.59 18.52
C ASN A 150 -2.66 -5.55 17.02
N GLY A 151 -3.66 -5.44 16.13
CA GLY A 151 -3.39 -5.31 14.69
C GLY A 151 -4.51 -5.76 13.76
N ALA A 152 -4.17 -5.91 12.49
CA ALA A 152 -5.04 -6.39 11.43
C ALA A 152 -4.26 -7.19 10.37
N ASP A 153 -4.87 -8.21 9.78
CA ASP A 153 -4.26 -9.01 8.71
C ASP A 153 -5.24 -9.35 7.59
N LEU A 154 -4.70 -9.62 6.39
CA LEU A 154 -5.45 -10.10 5.23
C LEU A 154 -5.69 -11.60 5.33
N ARG A 155 -6.91 -12.04 5.00
CA ARG A 155 -7.33 -13.45 5.04
C ARG A 155 -8.25 -13.80 3.89
N ASN A 156 -8.35 -15.10 3.59
CA ASN A 156 -9.37 -15.62 2.69
C ASN A 156 -10.56 -16.18 3.48
N GLU A 157 -11.79 -15.92 3.06
CA GLU A 157 -12.98 -16.62 3.57
C GLU A 157 -13.02 -18.01 2.92
N PRO A 158 -12.77 -19.10 3.69
CA PRO A 158 -13.40 -19.33 4.99
C PRO A 158 -12.49 -19.27 6.22
N GLU A 159 -11.18 -19.09 6.06
CA GLU A 159 -10.21 -19.00 7.17
C GLU A 159 -10.53 -17.81 8.08
N ALA A 160 -10.95 -16.69 7.48
CA ALA A 160 -11.24 -15.45 8.21
C ALA A 160 -12.26 -15.62 9.34
N GLU A 161 -13.40 -16.27 9.10
CA GLU A 161 -14.49 -16.32 10.09
C GLU A 161 -14.25 -17.39 11.18
N VAL A 162 -13.69 -18.54 10.81
CA VAL A 162 -13.41 -19.64 11.74
C VAL A 162 -12.21 -19.30 12.64
N GLU A 163 -11.13 -18.77 12.08
CA GLU A 163 -9.96 -18.41 12.87
C GLU A 163 -10.18 -17.15 13.72
N ALA A 164 -10.95 -16.19 13.21
CA ALA A 164 -11.38 -15.03 13.98
C ALA A 164 -12.01 -15.43 15.32
N LYS A 165 -13.04 -16.29 15.27
CA LYS A 165 -13.80 -16.70 16.45
C LYS A 165 -13.00 -17.54 17.44
N THR A 166 -11.85 -18.09 17.05
CA THR A 166 -11.00 -18.91 17.93
C THR A 166 -9.86 -18.12 18.58
N ARG A 167 -9.55 -16.91 18.09
CA ARG A 167 -8.54 -16.03 18.71
C ARG A 167 -9.17 -15.21 19.85
N LYS A 168 -8.53 -15.22 21.02
CA LYS A 168 -8.99 -14.52 22.23
C LYS A 168 -9.10 -12.99 22.09
N ASN A 169 -8.48 -12.41 21.05
CA ASN A 169 -8.35 -10.97 20.87
C ASN A 169 -8.99 -10.48 19.57
N TYR A 170 -9.91 -11.26 19.00
CA TYR A 170 -10.64 -10.88 17.80
C TYR A 170 -11.71 -9.84 18.10
N HIS A 171 -11.80 -8.81 17.25
CA HIS A 171 -12.85 -7.81 17.30
C HIS A 171 -13.89 -8.03 16.22
N THR A 172 -13.48 -7.98 14.96
CA THR A 172 -14.38 -8.07 13.81
C THR A 172 -13.61 -8.44 12.54
N CYS A 173 -14.32 -8.77 11.47
CA CYS A 173 -13.75 -8.89 10.14
C CYS A 173 -14.68 -8.25 9.11
N ILE A 174 -14.09 -7.67 8.08
CA ILE A 174 -14.84 -7.03 6.99
C ILE A 174 -14.33 -7.55 5.64
N PRO A 175 -15.20 -7.66 4.62
CA PRO A 175 -14.74 -7.95 3.27
C PRO A 175 -13.94 -6.75 2.76
N VAL A 176 -12.80 -6.99 2.11
CA VAL A 176 -11.96 -5.92 1.55
C VAL A 176 -12.62 -5.30 0.32
N VAL A 177 -13.24 -6.13 -0.51
CA VAL A 177 -13.93 -5.71 -1.72
C VAL A 177 -15.38 -5.43 -1.38
N LYS A 178 -15.83 -4.21 -1.65
CA LYS A 178 -17.23 -3.79 -1.41
C LYS A 178 -18.16 -4.62 -2.29
N ASN A 179 -19.21 -5.18 -1.68
CA ASN A 179 -20.33 -5.72 -2.43
C ASN A 179 -21.06 -4.56 -3.10
N MET A 180 -21.10 -4.54 -4.44
CA MET A 180 -21.80 -3.50 -5.20
C MET A 180 -23.32 -3.44 -4.94
N ARG A 181 -23.87 -4.37 -4.15
CA ARG A 181 -25.29 -4.41 -3.75
C ARG A 181 -25.59 -3.58 -2.51
N ASP A 182 -24.59 -3.18 -1.72
CA ASP A 182 -24.79 -2.47 -0.45
C ASP A 182 -24.60 -0.94 -0.56
N SER A 183 -24.57 -0.41 -1.79
CA SER A 183 -24.34 1.03 -2.07
C SER A 183 -25.54 1.73 -2.71
N ALA A 184 -26.76 1.19 -2.53
CA ALA A 184 -28.02 1.77 -3.03
C ALA A 184 -28.81 2.44 -1.91
#